data_AF-A0A1Y3KYV8-F1
#
_entry.id   AF-A0A1Y3KYV8-F1
#
_cell.length_a   1.000
_cell.length_b   1.000
_cell.length_c   1.000
_cell.angle_alpha   90.00
_cell.angle_beta   90.00
_cell.angle_gamma   90.00
#
_symmetry.space_group_name_H-M   'P 1'
#
loop_
_entity.id
_entity.type
_entity.pdbx_description
1 polymer ?
#
loop_
_entity_poly.entity_id
_entity_poly.type
_entity_poly.pdbx_seq_one_letter_code
_entity_poly.pdbx_strand_id
1 'polypeptide(L)' 'MAPILFRIEPGIPCRDAREQSSELMGYVRELTITGLMDEKPMMIWAAHYLSAMAKALMDDAELGMRQ' A
#
# COMPACT_ATOMS: atom_id res chain seq x y z
N MET A 1 10.46 -16.71 -1.33
CA MET A 1 10.18 -15.33 -1.77
C MET A 1 8.71 -15.30 -2.14
N ALA A 2 7.86 -14.58 -1.38
CA ALA A 2 6.43 -14.54 -1.66
C ALA A 2 6.19 -13.87 -3.04
N PRO A 3 5.22 -14.32 -3.84
CA PRO A 3 4.94 -13.72 -5.14
C PRO A 3 4.54 -12.25 -5.00
N ILE A 4 5.06 -11.40 -5.89
CA ILE A 4 4.67 -9.99 -6.00
C ILE A 4 3.20 -9.96 -6.41
N LEU A 5 2.32 -9.59 -5.48
CA LEU A 5 0.88 -9.54 -5.74
C LEU A 5 0.43 -8.24 -6.43
N PHE A 6 1.24 -7.17 -6.30
CA PHE A 6 0.94 -5.83 -6.80
C PHE A 6 2.19 -5.24 -7.46
N ARG A 7 2.01 -4.53 -8.58
CA ARG A 7 3.07 -3.83 -9.31
C ARG A 7 2.53 -2.55 -9.91
N ILE A 8 3.41 -1.60 -10.23
CA ILE A 8 3.07 -0.44 -11.05
C ILE A 8 2.88 -0.91 -12.49
N GLU A 9 1.79 -0.47 -13.11
CA GLU A 9 1.53 -0.74 -14.52
C GLU A 9 2.50 0.09 -15.39
N PRO A 10 3.08 -0.48 -16.47
CA PRO A 10 3.95 0.27 -17.36
C PRO A 10 3.30 1.55 -17.89
N GLY A 11 4.06 2.64 -17.91
CA GLY A 11 3.58 3.95 -18.37
C GLY A 11 2.95 4.82 -17.29
N ILE A 12 2.72 4.30 -16.08
CA ILE A 12 2.34 5.12 -14.92
C ILE A 12 3.59 5.80 -14.34
N PRO A 13 3.60 7.13 -14.14
CA PRO A 13 4.71 7.82 -13.50
C PRO A 13 4.99 7.31 -12.09
N CYS A 14 6.27 7.09 -11.75
CA CYS A 14 6.68 6.66 -10.41
C CYS A 14 6.25 7.65 -9.31
N ARG A 15 6.14 8.94 -9.65
CA ARG A 15 5.65 9.98 -8.73
C ARG A 15 4.20 9.71 -8.31
N ASP A 16 3.34 9.41 -9.26
CA ASP A 16 1.91 9.17 -9.03
C ASP A 16 1.72 7.89 -8.21
N ALA A 17 2.51 6.85 -8.48
CA ALA A 17 2.53 5.63 -7.67
C ALA A 17 2.93 5.89 -6.20
N ARG A 18 3.89 6.80 -5.95
CA ARG A 18 4.28 7.21 -4.59
C ARG A 18 3.20 8.01 -3.88
N GLU A 19 2.52 8.88 -4.61
CA GLU A 19 1.38 9.65 -4.10
C GLU A 19 0.24 8.70 -3.70
N GLN A 20 -0.12 7.77 -4.58
CA GLN A 20 -1.12 6.74 -4.29
C GLN A 20 -0.74 5.86 -3.09
N SER A 21 0.53 5.48 -2.97
CA SER A 21 1.03 4.73 -1.81
C SER A 21 0.87 5.52 -0.51
N SER A 22 1.09 6.84 -0.54
CA SER A 22 0.91 7.72 0.62
C SER A 22 -0.55 7.81 1.05
N GLU A 23 -1.49 7.91 0.11
CA GLU A 23 -2.92 7.86 0.40
C GLU A 23 -3.34 6.52 1.02
N LEU A 24 -2.86 5.40 0.46
CA LEU A 24 -3.12 4.07 0.99
C LEU A 24 -2.66 3.93 2.43
N MET A 25 -1.46 4.46 2.76
CA MET A 25 -0.96 4.47 4.14
C MET A 25 -1.81 5.32 5.09
N GLY A 26 -2.47 6.36 4.58
CA GLY A 26 -3.50 7.11 5.31
C GLY A 26 -4.66 6.23 5.73
N TYR A 27 -5.25 5.48 4.78
CA TYR A 27 -6.33 4.54 5.06
C TYR A 27 -5.91 3.39 5.97
N VAL A 28 -4.69 2.85 5.78
CA VAL A 28 -4.12 1.84 6.67
C VAL A 28 -4.14 2.31 8.12
N ARG A 29 -3.70 3.55 8.37
CA ARG A 29 -3.67 4.12 9.71
C ARG A 29 -5.07 4.21 10.30
N GLU A 30 -6.03 4.74 9.56
CA GLU A 30 -7.42 4.86 10.04
C GLU A 30 -8.04 3.48 10.32
N LEU A 31 -7.96 2.55 9.37
CA LEU A 31 -8.52 1.21 9.52
C LEU A 31 -7.88 0.42 10.66
N THR A 32 -6.58 0.60 10.90
CA THR A 32 -5.88 -0.04 12.02
C THR A 32 -6.38 0.50 13.35
N ILE A 33 -6.49 1.83 13.49
CA ILE A 33 -6.95 2.47 14.73
C ILE A 33 -8.42 2.12 14.99
N THR A 34 -9.30 2.34 14.01
CA THR A 34 -10.73 2.05 14.14
C THR A 34 -10.98 0.56 14.33
N GLY A 35 -10.28 -0.29 13.59
CA GLY A 35 -10.40 -1.75 13.70
C GLY A 35 -10.00 -2.27 15.08
N LEU A 36 -8.96 -1.69 15.68
CA LEU A 36 -8.54 -2.03 17.04
C LEU A 36 -9.51 -1.50 18.10
N MET A 37 -9.94 -0.24 17.98
CA MET A 37 -10.81 0.40 18.97
C MET A 37 -12.22 -0.20 19.01
N ASP A 38 -12.77 -0.55 17.85
CA ASP A 38 -14.13 -1.09 17.72
C ASP A 38 -14.18 -2.63 17.69
N GLU A 39 -13.06 -3.31 17.94
CA GLU A 39 -12.94 -4.77 17.84
C GLU A 39 -13.44 -5.35 16.51
N LYS A 40 -13.12 -4.66 15.39
CA LYS A 40 -13.49 -5.04 14.03
C LYS A 40 -12.30 -5.68 13.30
N PRO A 41 -12.07 -7.00 13.45
CA PRO A 41 -10.90 -7.67 12.87
C PRO A 41 -10.82 -7.57 11.34
N MET A 42 -11.97 -7.46 10.66
CA MET A 42 -12.00 -7.28 9.20
C MET A 42 -11.35 -5.96 8.75
N MET A 43 -11.43 -4.89 9.55
CA MET A 43 -10.77 -3.63 9.24
C MET A 43 -9.24 -3.75 9.40
N ILE A 44 -8.78 -4.50 10.40
CA ILE A 44 -7.36 -4.79 10.60
C ILE A 44 -6.80 -5.61 9.42
N TRP A 45 -7.55 -6.63 8.96
CA TRP A 45 -7.16 -7.41 7.78
C TRP A 45 -7.14 -6.56 6.51
N ALA A 46 -8.14 -5.69 6.31
CA ALA A 46 -8.13 -4.75 5.20
C ALA A 46 -6.89 -3.83 5.25
N ALA A 47 -6.56 -3.28 6.42
CA ALA A 47 -5.36 -2.48 6.62
C ALA A 47 -4.08 -3.27 6.29
N HIS A 48 -4.00 -4.55 6.66
CA HIS A 48 -2.87 -5.41 6.32
C HIS A 48 -2.70 -5.57 4.80
N TYR A 49 -3.78 -5.85 4.05
CA TYR A 49 -3.72 -5.97 2.59
C TYR A 49 -3.38 -4.63 1.90
N LEU A 50 -3.96 -3.53 2.37
CA LEU A 50 -3.65 -2.19 1.83
C LEU A 50 -2.19 -1.79 2.11
N SER A 51 -1.64 -2.17 3.27
CA SER A 51 -0.22 -1.96 3.59
C SER A 51 0.69 -2.71 2.62
N ALA A 52 0.35 -3.97 2.29
CA ALA A 52 1.11 -4.76 1.33
C ALA A 52 1.08 -4.14 -0.07
N MET A 53 -0.06 -3.60 -0.50
CA MET A 53 -0.19 -2.87 -1.76
C MET A 53 0.63 -1.57 -1.77
N ALA A 54 0.50 -0.75 -0.72
CA ALA A 54 1.26 0.50 -0.59
C ALA A 54 2.78 0.25 -0.62
N LYS A 55 3.24 -0.80 0.08
CA LYS A 55 4.64 -1.22 0.07
C LYS A 55 5.09 -1.63 -1.34
N ALA A 56 4.31 -2.43 -2.04
CA ALA A 56 4.65 -2.86 -3.39
C ALA A 56 4.77 -1.67 -4.36
N LEU A 57 3.86 -0.69 -4.29
CA LEU A 57 3.96 0.55 -5.08
C LEU A 57 5.21 1.37 -4.74
N MET A 58 5.56 1.49 -3.45
CA MET A 58 6.78 2.18 -3.03
C MET A 58 8.05 1.48 -3.52
N ASP A 59 8.15 0.17 -3.31
CA ASP A 59 9.31 -0.64 -3.70
C ASP A 59 9.50 -0.59 -5.23
N ASP A 60 8.43 -0.73 -6.02
CA ASP A 60 8.48 -0.70 -7.49
C ASP A 60 8.78 0.71 -8.04
N ALA A 61 8.23 1.76 -7.43
CA ALA A 61 8.57 3.14 -7.79
C ALA A 61 10.04 3.44 -7.51
N GLU A 62 10.60 2.94 -6.40
CA GLU A 62 12.01 3.12 -6.07
C GLU A 62 12.93 2.40 -7.07
N LEU A 63 12.56 1.20 -7.51
CA LEU A 63 13.27 0.48 -8.57
C LEU A 63 13.17 1.22 -9.92
N GLY A 64 12.01 1.79 -10.25
CA GLY A 64 11.79 2.58 -11.45
C GLY A 64 12.58 3.89 -11.49
N MET A 65 12.75 4.56 -10.35
CA MET A 65 13.51 5.81 -10.24
C MET A 65 15.04 5.61 -10.26
N ARG A 66 15.53 4.39 -10.06
CA ARG A 66 16.97 4.04 -10.09
C ARG A 66 17.47 3.64 -11.48
N GLN A 67 16.58 3.53 -12.47
CA GLN A 67 16.87 3.20 -13.87
C GLN A 67 16.84 4.46 -14.72
#